data_AF-A0A357L0R1-F1
#
_entry.id   AF-A0A357L0R1-F1
#
_cell.length_a   1.000
_cell.length_b   1.000
_cell.length_c   1.000
_cell.angle_alpha   90.00
_cell.angle_beta   90.00
_cell.angle_gamma   90.00
#
_symmetry.space_group_name_H-M   'P 1'
#
loop_
_entity.id
_entity.type
_entity.pdbx_description
1 polymer ?
#
loop_
_entity_poly.entity_id
_entity_poly.type
_entity_poly.pdbx_seq_one_letter_code
_entity_poly.pdbx_strand_id
1 'polypeptide(L)'
;ALAAGRPEQVAEGLEIAAAYPLTFYGQLALAQLGRRYDFNWETPPVGPEAFARLTAAEPAIRRAVALVEAGRVNEGDLEFRWINGRIDDRHAADLLALEHALGLPAAQLDLALSFGGRAFEAGLFPLPAYEPENGFTADPALLYALMRQESKFKI
;
A
#
# COMPACT_ATOMS: atom_id res chain seq x y z
N ALA A 1 -12.76 28.34 -14.87
CA ALA A 1 -12.36 29.38 -13.90
C ALA A 1 -10.86 29.67 -13.97
N LEU A 2 -9.97 28.67 -13.82
CA LEU A 2 -8.52 28.82 -14.09
C LEU A 2 -8.24 29.25 -15.54
N ALA A 3 -8.83 28.57 -16.51
CA ALA A 3 -8.76 28.94 -17.93
C ALA A 3 -9.41 30.31 -18.25
N ALA A 4 -10.17 30.88 -17.31
CA ALA A 4 -10.79 32.20 -17.42
C ALA A 4 -10.03 33.29 -16.66
N GLY A 5 -8.83 32.98 -16.13
CA GLY A 5 -7.95 33.96 -15.47
C GLY A 5 -8.44 34.47 -14.12
N ARG A 6 -9.28 33.72 -13.39
CA ARG A 6 -9.82 34.10 -12.07
C ARG A 6 -9.27 33.19 -10.96
N PRO A 7 -7.97 33.24 -10.64
CA PRO A 7 -7.31 32.30 -9.72
C PRO A 7 -7.90 32.34 -8.30
N GLU A 8 -8.29 33.52 -7.81
CA GLU A 8 -8.93 33.70 -6.50
C GLU A 8 -10.26 32.94 -6.34
N GLN A 9 -11.00 32.69 -7.44
CA GLN A 9 -12.27 31.95 -7.41
C GLN A 9 -12.08 30.42 -7.42
N VAL A 10 -10.84 29.94 -7.55
CA VAL A 10 -10.53 28.50 -7.68
C VAL A 10 -9.62 28.01 -6.56
N ALA A 11 -8.94 28.92 -5.86
CA ALA A 11 -8.03 28.61 -4.77
C ALA A 11 -8.69 27.75 -3.69
N GLU A 12 -9.89 28.09 -3.24
CA GLU A 12 -10.63 27.31 -2.23
C GLU A 12 -10.88 25.86 -2.69
N GLY A 13 -11.33 25.67 -3.94
CA GLY A 13 -11.56 24.33 -4.49
C GLY A 13 -10.26 23.52 -4.64
N LEU A 14 -9.15 24.18 -4.98
CA LEU A 14 -7.84 23.54 -5.02
C LEU A 14 -7.37 23.12 -3.62
N GLU A 15 -7.58 23.96 -2.59
CA GLU A 15 -7.24 23.62 -1.21
C GLU A 15 -8.06 22.43 -0.69
N ILE A 16 -9.37 22.41 -0.98
CA ILE A 16 -10.25 21.29 -0.62
C ILE A 16 -9.76 19.99 -1.30
N ALA A 17 -9.44 20.04 -2.60
CA ALA A 17 -8.95 18.87 -3.31
C ALA A 17 -7.55 18.43 -2.82
N ALA A 18 -6.66 19.38 -2.53
CA ALA A 18 -5.31 19.11 -2.05
C ALA A 18 -5.28 18.40 -0.69
N ALA A 19 -6.35 18.51 0.10
CA ALA A 19 -6.53 17.73 1.34
C ALA A 19 -6.70 16.21 1.08
N TYR A 20 -6.91 15.78 -0.17
CA TYR A 20 -7.05 14.37 -0.57
C TYR A 20 -5.93 13.95 -1.52
N PRO A 21 -4.66 13.90 -1.04
CA PRO A 21 -3.48 13.71 -1.88
C PRO A 21 -3.44 12.36 -2.59
N LEU A 22 -4.14 11.34 -2.09
CA LEU A 22 -4.17 10.00 -2.69
C LEU A 22 -5.11 9.91 -3.91
N THR A 23 -5.81 10.99 -4.27
CA THR A 23 -6.74 11.04 -5.39
C THR A 23 -6.12 11.75 -6.60
N PHE A 24 -6.61 11.42 -7.81
CA PHE A 24 -6.19 12.09 -9.04
C PHE A 24 -6.37 13.61 -8.96
N TYR A 25 -7.54 14.08 -8.53
CA TYR A 25 -7.81 15.51 -8.42
C TYR A 25 -7.03 16.19 -7.29
N GLY A 26 -6.73 15.48 -6.21
CA GLY A 26 -5.85 16.02 -5.16
C GLY A 26 -4.42 16.22 -5.64
N GLN A 27 -3.86 15.25 -6.40
CA GLN A 27 -2.55 15.41 -7.03
C GLN A 27 -2.52 16.58 -8.03
N LEU A 28 -3.56 16.72 -8.85
CA LEU A 28 -3.67 17.84 -9.79
C LEU A 28 -3.78 19.19 -9.04
N ALA A 29 -4.53 19.23 -7.95
CA ALA A 29 -4.69 20.44 -7.15
C ALA A 29 -3.38 20.85 -6.45
N LEU A 30 -2.67 19.88 -5.87
CA LEU A 30 -1.32 20.10 -5.31
C LEU A 30 -0.37 20.68 -6.37
N ALA A 31 -0.34 20.08 -7.56
CA ALA A 31 0.50 20.57 -8.66
C ALA A 31 0.16 22.01 -9.06
N GLN A 32 -1.13 22.35 -9.16
CA GLN A 32 -1.58 23.72 -9.48
C GLN A 32 -1.29 24.73 -8.36
N LEU A 33 -1.25 24.29 -7.12
CA LEU A 33 -0.83 25.10 -5.96
C LEU A 33 0.71 25.16 -5.82
N GLY A 34 1.48 24.51 -6.70
CA GLY A 34 2.94 24.44 -6.61
C GLY A 34 3.45 23.60 -5.44
N ARG A 35 2.63 22.68 -4.93
CA ARG A 35 2.92 21.81 -3.78
C ARG A 35 3.09 20.37 -4.24
N ARG A 36 3.73 19.57 -3.40
CA ARG A 36 3.79 18.10 -3.54
C ARG A 36 3.43 17.48 -2.20
N TYR A 37 2.77 16.33 -2.25
CA TYR A 37 2.54 15.55 -1.06
C TYR A 37 3.77 14.71 -0.73
N ASP A 38 4.18 14.73 0.53
CA ASP A 38 5.29 13.95 1.05
C ASP A 38 4.77 12.59 1.52
N PHE A 39 4.74 11.64 0.60
CA PHE A 39 4.33 10.27 0.87
C PHE A 39 5.29 9.61 1.85
N ASN A 40 4.74 8.93 2.83
CA ASN A 40 5.51 8.10 3.73
C ASN A 40 5.74 6.71 3.11
N TRP A 41 6.94 6.50 2.57
CA TRP A 41 7.37 5.22 2.01
C TRP A 41 8.06 4.32 3.04
N GLU A 42 8.18 4.76 4.30
CA GLU A 42 8.84 3.96 5.32
C GLU A 42 8.06 2.69 5.61
N THR A 43 8.75 1.56 5.55
CA THR A 43 8.24 0.29 6.05
C THR A 43 9.19 -0.19 7.15
N PRO A 44 8.75 -0.23 8.43
CA PRO A 44 9.65 -0.62 9.50
C PRO A 44 10.07 -2.08 9.32
N PRO A 45 11.29 -2.45 9.73
CA PRO A 45 11.71 -3.85 9.69
C PRO A 45 10.92 -4.67 10.71
N VAL A 46 10.54 -5.90 10.34
CA VAL A 46 9.95 -6.86 11.28
C VAL A 46 11.07 -7.62 12.01
N GLY A 47 11.24 -7.33 13.30
CA GLY A 47 12.20 -8.03 14.17
C GLY A 47 11.63 -9.30 14.81
N PRO A 48 12.48 -10.17 15.40
CA PRO A 48 12.03 -11.39 16.09
C PRO A 48 11.02 -11.14 17.21
N GLU A 49 11.14 -10.03 17.93
CA GLU A 49 10.18 -9.64 18.97
C GLU A 49 8.81 -9.26 18.41
N ALA A 50 8.78 -8.51 17.30
CA ALA A 50 7.53 -8.17 16.61
C ALA A 50 6.85 -9.43 16.08
N PHE A 51 7.62 -10.34 15.48
CA PHE A 51 7.10 -11.63 15.03
C PHE A 51 6.57 -12.49 16.19
N ALA A 52 7.26 -12.51 17.33
CA ALA A 52 6.79 -13.23 18.52
C ALA A 52 5.46 -12.65 19.04
N ARG A 53 5.32 -11.32 19.09
CA ARG A 53 4.05 -10.66 19.47
C ARG A 53 2.92 -10.97 18.49
N LEU A 54 3.18 -10.83 17.19
CA LEU A 54 2.23 -11.11 16.13
C LEU A 54 1.72 -12.55 16.22
N THR A 55 2.62 -13.53 16.34
CA THR A 55 2.23 -14.94 16.40
C THR A 55 1.58 -15.35 17.72
N ALA A 56 1.79 -14.60 18.80
CA ALA A 56 1.05 -14.77 20.04
C ALA A 56 -0.37 -14.22 19.95
N ALA A 57 -0.56 -13.11 19.22
CA ALA A 57 -1.87 -12.51 18.98
C ALA A 57 -2.70 -13.30 17.94
N GLU A 58 -2.06 -13.73 16.86
CA GLU A 58 -2.68 -14.49 15.77
C GLU A 58 -1.82 -15.71 15.39
N PRO A 59 -2.13 -16.91 15.92
CA PRO A 59 -1.37 -18.12 15.64
C PRO A 59 -1.31 -18.51 14.16
N ALA A 60 -2.31 -18.11 13.34
CA ALA A 60 -2.33 -18.39 11.91
C ALA A 60 -1.13 -17.77 11.16
N ILE A 61 -0.54 -16.70 11.69
CA ILE A 61 0.66 -16.07 11.08
C ILE A 61 1.80 -17.09 10.91
N ARG A 62 2.00 -18.01 11.88
CA ARG A 62 3.04 -19.04 11.76
C ARG A 62 2.81 -19.95 10.55
N ARG A 63 1.55 -20.33 10.31
CA ARG A 63 1.18 -21.17 9.17
C ARG A 63 1.33 -20.39 7.87
N ALA A 64 0.85 -19.15 7.81
CA ALA A 64 0.97 -18.29 6.64
C ALA A 64 2.44 -18.08 6.23
N VAL A 65 3.32 -17.78 7.20
CA VAL A 65 4.77 -17.67 6.95
C VAL A 65 5.35 -18.99 6.44
N ALA A 66 5.01 -20.11 7.07
CA ALA A 66 5.49 -21.41 6.61
C ALA A 66 5.04 -21.77 5.18
N LEU A 67 3.85 -21.31 4.74
CA LEU A 67 3.41 -21.45 3.36
C LEU A 67 4.30 -20.66 2.40
N VAL A 68 4.61 -19.40 2.73
CA VAL A 68 5.50 -18.55 1.93
C VAL A 68 6.90 -19.16 1.85
N GLU A 69 7.47 -19.59 2.98
CA GLU A 69 8.80 -20.23 3.03
C GLU A 69 8.85 -21.54 2.24
N ALA A 70 7.74 -22.28 2.17
CA ALA A 70 7.61 -23.48 1.35
C ALA A 70 7.37 -23.20 -0.15
N GLY A 71 7.42 -21.94 -0.59
CA GLY A 71 7.18 -21.52 -1.97
C GLY A 71 5.70 -21.44 -2.37
N ARG A 72 4.77 -21.64 -1.43
CA ARG A 72 3.32 -21.56 -1.65
C ARG A 72 2.82 -20.13 -1.43
N VAL A 73 3.45 -19.18 -2.10
CA VAL A 73 3.28 -17.73 -1.87
C VAL A 73 1.81 -17.29 -2.00
N ASN A 74 1.09 -17.77 -3.01
CA ASN A 74 -0.33 -17.40 -3.21
C ASN A 74 -1.24 -17.85 -2.05
N GLU A 75 -0.95 -19.01 -1.46
CA GLU A 75 -1.72 -19.53 -0.33
C GLU A 75 -1.36 -18.80 0.97
N GLY A 76 -0.08 -18.44 1.13
CA GLY A 76 0.38 -17.57 2.19
C GLY A 76 -0.25 -16.17 2.12
N ASP A 77 -0.23 -15.52 0.94
CA ASP A 77 -0.87 -14.22 0.70
C ASP A 77 -2.37 -14.29 1.01
N LEU A 78 -3.08 -15.31 0.47
CA LEU A 78 -4.47 -15.55 0.81
C LEU A 78 -4.65 -15.63 2.33
N GLU A 79 -3.84 -16.41 3.05
CA GLU A 79 -3.98 -16.51 4.50
C GLU A 79 -3.74 -15.18 5.23
N PHE A 80 -2.74 -14.39 4.82
CA PHE A 80 -2.51 -13.04 5.36
C PHE A 80 -3.72 -12.12 5.15
N ARG A 81 -4.37 -12.17 3.99
CA ARG A 81 -5.59 -11.38 3.76
C ARG A 81 -6.74 -11.75 4.71
N TRP A 82 -6.83 -13.00 5.15
CA TRP A 82 -7.81 -13.41 6.19
C TRP A 82 -7.37 -12.98 7.59
N ILE A 83 -6.07 -12.90 7.85
CA ILE A 83 -5.51 -12.37 9.10
C ILE A 83 -5.78 -10.86 9.21
N ASN A 84 -5.69 -10.11 8.10
CA ASN A 84 -5.95 -8.67 8.07
C ASN A 84 -7.35 -8.29 8.55
N GLY A 85 -8.34 -9.15 8.30
CA GLY A 85 -9.71 -8.96 8.79
C GLY A 85 -9.93 -9.30 10.26
N ARG A 86 -8.91 -9.80 10.97
CA ARG A 86 -9.00 -10.27 12.37
C ARG A 86 -8.01 -9.61 13.31
N ILE A 87 -6.96 -8.99 12.79
CA ILE A 87 -5.88 -8.40 13.58
C ILE A 87 -6.33 -7.11 14.28
N ASP A 88 -5.90 -6.91 15.53
CA ASP A 88 -6.12 -5.66 16.26
C ASP A 88 -5.27 -4.51 15.67
N ASP A 89 -5.77 -3.27 15.73
CA ASP A 89 -5.09 -2.04 15.28
C ASP A 89 -3.66 -1.90 15.81
N ARG A 90 -3.43 -2.26 17.08
CA ARG A 90 -2.10 -2.19 17.73
C ARG A 90 -1.03 -3.06 17.05
N HIS A 91 -1.44 -4.04 16.25
CA HIS A 91 -0.57 -4.98 15.56
C HIS A 91 -0.51 -4.73 14.05
N ALA A 92 -1.36 -3.84 13.50
CA ALA A 92 -1.47 -3.64 12.06
C ALA A 92 -0.18 -3.12 11.42
N ALA A 93 0.57 -2.22 12.07
CA ALA A 93 1.84 -1.73 11.54
C ALA A 93 2.93 -2.82 11.53
N ASP A 94 3.03 -3.62 12.60
CA ASP A 94 3.95 -4.76 12.68
C ASP A 94 3.57 -5.83 11.63
N LEU A 95 2.27 -6.03 11.39
CA LEU A 95 1.77 -6.95 10.37
C LEU A 95 2.09 -6.47 8.95
N LEU A 96 1.89 -5.18 8.66
CA LEU A 96 2.24 -4.59 7.37
C LEU A 96 3.74 -4.78 7.06
N ALA A 97 4.59 -4.56 8.06
CA ALA A 97 6.02 -4.80 7.97
C ALA A 97 6.36 -6.27 7.63
N LEU A 98 5.63 -7.22 8.23
CA LEU A 98 5.79 -8.64 7.93
C LEU A 98 5.35 -8.99 6.50
N GLU A 99 4.20 -8.49 6.06
CA GLU A 99 3.70 -8.71 4.70
C GLU A 99 4.63 -8.11 3.64
N HIS A 100 5.23 -6.95 3.95
CA HIS A 100 6.27 -6.34 3.12
C HIS A 100 7.53 -7.19 3.05
N ALA A 101 8.05 -7.65 4.20
CA ALA A 101 9.23 -8.50 4.26
C ALA A 101 9.04 -9.85 3.52
N LEU A 102 7.80 -10.35 3.46
CA LEU A 102 7.43 -11.58 2.75
C LEU A 102 7.08 -11.34 1.27
N GLY A 103 7.04 -10.10 0.79
CA GLY A 103 6.71 -9.77 -0.59
C GLY A 103 5.26 -10.08 -0.96
N LEU A 104 4.30 -9.77 -0.09
CA LEU A 104 2.86 -10.06 -0.25
C LEU A 104 2.07 -8.79 -0.62
N PRO A 105 2.07 -8.34 -1.88
CA PRO A 105 1.50 -7.05 -2.25
C PRO A 105 -0.03 -6.99 -2.13
N ALA A 106 -0.75 -8.08 -2.35
CA ALA A 106 -2.21 -8.07 -2.20
C ALA A 106 -2.62 -7.98 -0.72
N ALA A 107 -1.89 -8.65 0.16
CA ALA A 107 -2.06 -8.55 1.59
C ALA A 107 -1.75 -7.13 2.12
N GLN A 108 -0.59 -6.56 1.74
CA GLN A 108 -0.21 -5.18 2.11
C GLN A 108 -1.29 -4.16 1.72
N LEU A 109 -1.79 -4.24 0.49
CA LEU A 109 -2.80 -3.33 -0.01
C LEU A 109 -4.14 -3.48 0.73
N ASP A 110 -4.59 -4.72 0.98
CA ASP A 110 -5.83 -4.95 1.72
C ASP A 110 -5.70 -4.40 3.16
N LEU A 111 -4.57 -4.61 3.84
CA LEU A 111 -4.34 -4.10 5.20
C LEU A 111 -4.29 -2.57 5.23
N ALA A 112 -3.53 -1.95 4.33
CA ALA A 112 -3.37 -0.51 4.28
C ALA A 112 -4.70 0.23 3.97
N LEU A 113 -5.57 -0.37 3.15
CA LEU A 113 -6.91 0.15 2.89
C LEU A 113 -7.83 0.09 4.11
N SER A 114 -7.62 -0.86 5.03
CA SER A 114 -8.43 -1.00 6.24
C SER A 114 -8.05 -0.03 7.36
N PHE A 115 -6.76 0.23 7.56
CA PHE A 115 -6.28 1.05 8.69
C PHE A 115 -6.03 2.52 8.33
N GLY A 116 -5.51 2.79 7.13
CA GLY A 116 -5.26 4.16 6.65
C GLY A 116 -4.29 4.99 7.50
N GLY A 117 -4.03 6.22 7.07
CA GLY A 117 -3.08 7.13 7.73
C GLY A 117 -1.63 6.96 7.27
N ARG A 118 -0.76 7.91 7.66
CA ARG A 118 0.61 8.01 7.12
C ARG A 118 1.45 6.74 7.31
N ALA A 119 1.26 5.98 8.38
CA ALA A 119 2.01 4.75 8.63
C ALA A 119 1.70 3.62 7.63
N PHE A 120 0.61 3.72 6.87
CA PHE A 120 0.15 2.68 5.95
C PHE A 120 0.28 3.08 4.48
N GLU A 121 0.81 4.28 4.18
CA GLU A 121 0.92 4.78 2.81
C GLU A 121 1.80 3.91 1.92
N ALA A 122 2.92 3.39 2.43
CA ALA A 122 3.75 2.43 1.72
C ALA A 122 2.96 1.17 1.28
N GLY A 123 2.09 0.66 2.16
CA GLY A 123 1.23 -0.48 1.89
C GLY A 123 0.14 -0.22 0.85
N LEU A 124 -0.20 1.06 0.59
CA LEU A 124 -1.15 1.40 -0.48
C LEU A 124 -0.56 1.25 -1.88
N PHE A 125 0.76 1.21 -2.02
CA PHE A 125 1.45 1.13 -3.31
C PHE A 125 2.62 0.12 -3.26
N PRO A 126 2.36 -1.16 -2.95
CA PRO A 126 3.41 -2.15 -2.84
C PRO A 126 3.99 -2.47 -4.22
N LEU A 127 5.28 -2.83 -4.25
CA LEU A 127 5.96 -3.26 -5.46
C LEU A 127 5.97 -4.79 -5.51
N PRO A 128 5.35 -5.42 -6.52
CA PRO A 128 5.40 -6.87 -6.68
C PRO A 128 6.80 -7.30 -7.14
N ALA A 129 7.21 -8.52 -6.79
CA ALA A 129 8.41 -9.17 -7.33
C ALA A 129 8.14 -9.71 -8.75
N TYR A 130 7.76 -8.81 -9.66
CA TYR A 130 7.41 -9.13 -11.04
C TYR A 130 8.25 -8.29 -12.01
N GLU A 131 8.85 -8.96 -12.99
CA GLU A 131 9.48 -8.34 -14.14
C GLU A 131 9.03 -9.11 -15.40
N PRO A 132 8.64 -8.42 -16.49
CA PRO A 132 8.35 -9.09 -17.75
C PRO A 132 9.59 -9.83 -18.29
N GLU A 133 9.40 -10.96 -18.97
CA GLU A 133 10.51 -11.80 -19.48
C GLU A 133 11.49 -11.05 -20.40
N ASN A 134 10.98 -10.08 -21.16
CA ASN A 134 11.77 -9.24 -22.09
C ASN A 134 12.18 -7.89 -21.47
N GLY A 135 12.04 -7.74 -20.15
CA GLY A 135 12.21 -6.48 -19.43
C GLY A 135 11.05 -5.50 -19.68
N PHE A 136 11.15 -4.32 -19.07
CA PHE A 136 10.13 -3.28 -19.19
C PHE A 136 10.23 -2.52 -20.52
N THR A 137 9.14 -2.52 -21.29
CA THR A 137 9.00 -1.71 -22.52
C THR A 137 8.26 -0.38 -22.29
N ALA A 138 7.75 -0.17 -21.07
CA ALA A 138 7.05 1.03 -20.61
C ALA A 138 7.51 1.35 -19.18
N ASP A 139 7.14 2.52 -18.67
CA ASP A 139 7.46 2.90 -17.28
C ASP A 139 6.93 1.83 -16.29
N PRO A 140 7.80 1.22 -15.46
CA PRO A 140 7.39 0.25 -14.44
C PRO A 140 6.29 0.79 -13.52
N ALA A 141 6.31 2.08 -13.19
CA ALA A 141 5.30 2.69 -12.34
C ALA A 141 3.90 2.62 -12.97
N LEU A 142 3.79 2.80 -14.29
CA LEU A 142 2.52 2.68 -15.00
C LEU A 142 2.02 1.23 -15.03
N LEU A 143 2.93 0.27 -15.23
CA LEU A 143 2.58 -1.15 -15.22
C LEU A 143 2.08 -1.60 -13.84
N TYR A 144 2.79 -1.24 -12.77
CA TYR A 144 2.37 -1.58 -11.41
C TYR A 144 1.07 -0.86 -11.02
N ALA A 145 0.86 0.39 -11.47
CA ALA A 145 -0.41 1.08 -11.26
C ALA A 145 -1.58 0.34 -11.93
N LEU A 146 -1.38 -0.21 -13.14
CA LEU A 146 -2.38 -1.04 -13.81
C LEU A 146 -2.63 -2.35 -13.04
N MET A 147 -1.59 -3.09 -12.66
CA MET A 147 -1.73 -4.33 -11.86
C MET A 147 -2.51 -4.08 -10.56
N ARG A 148 -2.20 -2.98 -9.88
CA ARG A 148 -2.90 -2.53 -8.67
C ARG A 148 -4.38 -2.25 -8.94
N GLN A 149 -4.70 -1.56 -10.04
CA GLN A 149 -6.06 -1.18 -10.38
C GLN A 149 -6.92 -2.36 -10.85
N GLU A 150 -6.36 -3.24 -11.68
CA GLU A 150 -7.08 -4.35 -12.31
C GLU A 150 -7.35 -5.50 -11.33
N SER A 151 -6.34 -5.92 -10.56
CA SER A 151 -6.47 -7.10 -9.70
C SER A 151 -6.15 -6.86 -8.23
N LYS A 152 -5.62 -5.68 -7.87
CA LYS A 152 -5.04 -5.45 -6.53
C LYS A 152 -3.96 -6.49 -6.19
N PHE A 153 -3.21 -6.91 -7.21
CA PHE A 153 -2.18 -7.96 -7.13
C PHE A 153 -2.68 -9.37 -6.77
N LYS A 154 -3.99 -9.62 -6.83
CA LYS A 154 -4.58 -10.94 -6.56
C LYS A 154 -4.40 -11.83 -7.80
N ILE A 155 -3.80 -13.00 -7.60
CA ILE A 155 -3.53 -14.02 -8.63
C ILE A 155 -4.47 -15.20 -8.43
#